data_AF-A0A7W8HNL9-F1
#
_entry.id   AF-A0A7W8HNL9-F1
#
_cell.length_a   1.000
_cell.length_b   1.000
_cell.length_c   1.000
_cell.angle_alpha   90.00
_cell.angle_beta   90.00
_cell.angle_gamma   90.00
#
_symmetry.space_group_name_H-M   'P 1'
#
loop_
_entity.id
_entity.type
_entity.pdbx_description
1 polymer ?
#
loop_
_entity_poly.entity_id
_entity_poly.type
_entity_poly.pdbx_seq_one_letter_code
_entity_poly.pdbx_strand_id
1 'polypeptide(L)'
;MSYHNPFTPPRKSATFDDHTLAEIRRAAATGIYDIRGGGTKRKVPHFDDLLFLGASISRYPLEGYREKCDTSVVLGTRFAKKPIELKIPITIAGMSFGALSGNAKEALGRGATLAGTSTTTGDGGMTDEERGHSEKLVYQYLPSRYGMNPRDLRRADAIEVVVGQGAKPGGGGMLLGQKISDRVAQMRNLPMGIDQRSACRHPDWTGPDDLEIKILELREITDWEKPIYVKVGGARPYYDTALAVKAGADVVVLDGMQGGTAATQDVFIENVGMPTLACIRPAVQALQDLGMHRKVQLVISGGIRSGADVAKALALGADAVAIGTAALVAIGDNDPKWEEEYQKLGTTAGAYDDWHEGKDPAGITTQDPELAARLDPVAAGRRLANYLKVMTLEAQTIARACGKNKLHNLEPEDLCALTMEAAAMAQVPLAGTSWYPGKGGF
;
A
#
# COMPACT_ATOMS: atom_id res chain seq x y z
N MET A 1 50.01 45.64 4.42
CA MET A 1 48.92 44.85 5.04
C MET A 1 48.08 44.28 3.91
N SER A 2 48.17 42.99 3.61
CA SER A 2 47.23 42.37 2.66
C SER A 2 45.89 42.19 3.37
N TYR A 3 44.86 42.88 2.89
CA TYR A 3 43.49 42.61 3.34
C TYR A 3 43.12 41.19 2.89
N HIS A 4 42.97 40.27 3.84
CA HIS A 4 42.34 38.99 3.58
C HIS A 4 40.83 39.24 3.46
N ASN A 5 40.33 39.29 2.23
CA ASN A 5 38.89 39.32 2.00
C ASN A 5 38.28 38.02 2.58
N PRO A 6 37.25 38.13 3.44
CA PRO A 6 36.59 36.95 3.97
C PRO A 6 35.93 36.15 2.84
N PHE A 7 36.12 34.83 2.85
CA PHE A 7 35.49 33.93 1.89
C PHE A 7 33.98 33.91 2.13
N THR A 8 33.20 34.25 1.10
CA THR A 8 31.75 34.07 1.13
C THR A 8 31.42 32.70 0.53
N PRO A 9 30.87 31.75 1.31
CA PRO A 9 30.47 30.45 0.76
C PRO A 9 29.37 30.63 -0.29
N PRO A 10 29.38 29.83 -1.37
CA PRO A 10 28.38 29.93 -2.43
C PRO A 10 26.99 29.58 -1.89
N ARG A 11 25.98 30.38 -2.25
CA ARG A 11 24.58 30.10 -1.94
C ARG A 11 24.00 29.14 -2.97
N LYS A 12 23.56 27.96 -2.55
CA LYS A 12 22.85 27.00 -3.40
C LYS A 12 21.41 27.45 -3.68
N SER A 13 20.88 27.08 -4.84
CA SER A 13 19.48 27.33 -5.20
C SER A 13 18.56 26.41 -4.40
N ALA A 14 17.45 26.95 -3.89
CA ALA A 14 16.39 26.13 -3.28
C ALA A 14 15.53 25.41 -4.33
N THR A 15 15.44 25.96 -5.54
CA THR A 15 14.66 25.39 -6.65
C THR A 15 15.47 24.38 -7.46
N PHE A 16 16.78 24.61 -7.56
CA PHE A 16 17.72 23.73 -8.26
C PHE A 16 18.72 23.19 -7.23
N ASP A 17 18.23 22.33 -6.35
CA ASP A 17 19.08 21.63 -5.38
C ASP A 17 20.01 20.63 -6.08
N ASP A 18 20.92 20.02 -5.32
CA ASP A 18 21.92 19.11 -5.89
C ASP A 18 21.29 17.92 -6.62
N HIS A 19 20.21 17.38 -6.07
CA HIS A 19 19.46 16.28 -6.68
C HIS A 19 18.82 16.71 -8.00
N THR A 20 18.10 17.83 -8.02
CA THR A 20 17.45 18.37 -9.22
C THR A 20 18.46 18.67 -10.32
N LEU A 21 19.61 19.26 -9.96
CA LEU A 21 20.70 19.52 -10.91
C LEU A 21 21.32 18.22 -11.46
N ALA A 22 21.48 17.19 -10.62
CA ALA A 22 21.97 15.88 -11.05
C ALA A 22 20.98 15.22 -12.02
N GLU A 23 19.69 15.25 -11.70
CA GLU A 23 18.64 14.69 -12.55
C GLU A 23 18.52 15.43 -13.89
N ILE A 24 18.62 16.76 -13.92
CA ILE A 24 18.66 17.52 -15.18
C ILE A 24 19.84 17.07 -16.05
N ARG A 25 21.03 16.88 -15.45
CA ARG A 25 22.22 16.43 -16.19
C ARG A 25 22.07 14.99 -16.67
N ARG A 26 21.54 14.08 -15.84
CA ARG A 26 21.23 12.69 -16.21
C ARG A 26 20.25 12.65 -17.37
N ALA A 27 19.14 13.39 -17.28
CA ALA A 27 18.12 13.47 -18.32
C ALA A 27 18.69 14.08 -19.62
N ALA A 28 19.51 15.13 -19.53
CA ALA A 28 20.15 15.73 -20.70
C ALA A 28 21.15 14.78 -21.39
N ALA A 29 21.87 13.96 -20.60
CA ALA A 29 22.84 13.00 -21.13
C ALA A 29 22.18 11.74 -21.73
N THR A 30 21.06 11.28 -21.15
CA THR A 30 20.43 10.01 -21.52
C THR A 30 19.23 10.16 -22.44
N GLY A 31 18.53 11.30 -22.41
CA GLY A 31 17.29 11.53 -23.16
C GLY A 31 16.09 10.73 -22.66
N ILE A 32 16.17 10.07 -21.51
CA ILE A 32 15.14 9.16 -20.99
C ILE A 32 14.79 9.54 -19.54
N TYR A 33 13.50 9.41 -19.19
CA TYR A 33 13.03 9.57 -17.81
C TYR A 33 13.66 8.54 -16.88
N ASP A 34 13.73 8.87 -15.59
CA ASP A 34 14.20 7.93 -14.58
C ASP A 34 13.12 6.89 -14.24
N ILE A 35 13.53 5.65 -13.97
CA ILE A 35 12.67 4.57 -13.50
C ILE A 35 13.19 4.15 -12.14
N ARG A 36 12.29 4.04 -11.16
CA ARG A 36 12.65 3.51 -9.85
C ARG A 36 11.50 2.78 -9.16
N GLY A 37 11.83 2.18 -8.03
CA GLY A 37 10.91 1.61 -7.06
C GLY A 37 10.60 2.57 -5.90
N GLY A 38 9.91 2.03 -4.89
CA GLY A 38 9.43 2.79 -3.74
C GLY A 38 8.17 3.60 -4.02
N GLY A 39 7.75 4.38 -3.03
CA GLY A 39 6.69 5.38 -3.15
C GLY A 39 7.27 6.78 -3.23
N THR A 40 6.44 7.82 -3.07
CA THR A 40 6.93 9.20 -3.02
C THR A 40 7.95 9.40 -1.91
N LYS A 41 9.08 10.04 -2.25
CA LYS A 41 10.11 10.52 -1.32
C LYS A 41 9.81 11.96 -0.86
N ARG A 42 8.85 12.63 -1.48
CA ARG A 42 8.39 13.97 -1.08
C ARG A 42 7.73 13.94 0.29
N LYS A 43 8.05 14.94 1.10
CA LYS A 43 7.29 15.21 2.33
C LYS A 43 5.89 15.72 1.97
N VAL A 44 4.88 14.96 2.36
CA VAL A 44 3.46 15.31 2.25
C VAL A 44 2.81 15.22 3.64
N PRO A 45 1.68 15.91 3.90
CA PRO A 45 0.95 15.73 5.15
C PRO A 45 0.68 14.25 5.41
N HIS A 46 0.97 13.82 6.64
CA HIS A 46 0.98 12.42 7.03
C HIS A 46 0.14 12.20 8.30
N PHE A 47 -0.13 10.94 8.63
CA PHE A 47 -0.73 10.58 9.91
C PHE A 47 0.03 11.15 11.12
N ASP A 48 1.33 11.44 11.00
CA ASP A 48 2.14 12.06 12.07
C ASP A 48 1.64 13.46 12.45
N ASP A 49 0.93 14.13 11.53
CA ASP A 49 0.33 15.44 11.75
C ASP A 49 -1.04 15.35 12.47
N LEU A 50 -1.45 14.16 12.90
CA LEU A 50 -2.62 13.92 13.73
C LEU A 50 -2.21 13.35 15.10
N LEU A 51 -2.93 13.74 16.15
CA LEU A 51 -2.82 13.16 17.49
C LEU A 51 -4.16 12.58 17.93
N PHE A 52 -4.10 11.66 18.90
CA PHE A 52 -5.28 11.25 19.65
C PHE A 52 -5.43 12.12 20.89
N LEU A 53 -6.66 12.49 21.23
CA LEU A 53 -6.96 13.27 22.44
C LEU A 53 -6.79 12.45 23.72
N GLY A 54 -7.10 11.15 23.65
CA GLY A 54 -7.08 10.27 24.82
C GLY A 54 -8.19 10.58 25.83
N ALA A 55 -8.52 9.58 26.63
CA ALA A 55 -9.50 9.66 27.70
C ALA A 55 -8.90 10.31 28.97
N SER A 56 -9.74 11.01 29.74
CA SER A 56 -9.38 11.67 31.00
C SER A 56 -10.64 11.74 31.89
N ILE A 57 -11.07 12.92 32.36
CA ILE A 57 -12.31 13.06 33.15
C ILE A 57 -13.56 12.96 32.26
N SER A 58 -13.49 13.40 31.01
CA SER A 58 -14.64 13.44 30.08
C SER A 58 -15.02 12.09 29.47
N ARG A 59 -14.10 11.12 29.50
CA ARG A 59 -14.31 9.74 29.03
C ARG A 59 -13.42 8.81 29.84
N TYR A 60 -13.89 7.62 30.16
CA TYR A 60 -13.11 6.63 30.93
C TYR A 60 -12.16 5.84 30.01
N PRO A 61 -10.85 5.73 30.31
CA PRO A 61 -9.92 4.87 29.58
C PRO A 61 -10.11 3.40 29.94
N LEU A 62 -9.72 2.48 29.05
CA LEU A 62 -9.77 1.04 29.34
C LEU A 62 -8.43 0.48 29.82
N GLU A 63 -8.46 -0.42 30.81
CA GLU A 63 -7.27 -1.05 31.38
C GLU A 63 -6.75 -2.18 30.48
N GLY A 64 -5.57 -1.99 29.87
CA GLY A 64 -5.00 -2.91 28.87
C GLY A 64 -4.85 -4.37 29.28
N TYR A 65 -4.61 -4.63 30.56
CA TYR A 65 -4.40 -5.97 31.11
C TYR A 65 -5.70 -6.68 31.55
N ARG A 66 -6.82 -5.95 31.66
CA ARG A 66 -8.13 -6.51 32.05
C ARG A 66 -9.14 -6.51 30.92
N GLU A 67 -9.10 -5.48 30.09
CA GLU A 67 -10.12 -5.22 29.09
C GLU A 67 -9.65 -5.62 27.69
N LYS A 68 -10.44 -6.46 27.05
CA LYS A 68 -10.20 -6.90 25.67
C LYS A 68 -10.45 -5.73 24.73
N CYS A 69 -9.60 -5.61 23.72
CA CYS A 69 -9.79 -4.71 22.59
C CYS A 69 -9.88 -5.57 21.32
N ASP A 70 -11.05 -5.67 20.70
CA ASP A 70 -11.24 -6.48 19.49
C ASP A 70 -10.54 -5.84 18.27
N THR A 71 -9.81 -6.66 17.52
CA THR A 71 -9.03 -6.27 16.33
C THR A 71 -9.56 -6.93 15.06
N SER A 72 -10.53 -7.84 15.17
CA SER A 72 -11.02 -8.59 14.04
C SER A 72 -11.78 -7.71 13.03
N VAL A 73 -11.63 -8.04 11.75
CA VAL A 73 -12.36 -7.41 10.65
C VAL A 73 -12.87 -8.50 9.70
N VAL A 74 -14.05 -8.27 9.13
CA VAL A 74 -14.61 -9.11 8.07
C VAL A 74 -14.71 -8.27 6.81
N LEU A 75 -14.09 -8.76 5.74
CA LEU A 75 -14.02 -8.10 4.45
C LEU A 75 -14.88 -8.84 3.43
N GLY A 76 -15.67 -8.04 2.71
CA GLY A 76 -16.44 -8.46 1.56
C GLY A 76 -17.75 -9.16 1.89
N THR A 77 -18.52 -8.56 2.81
CA THR A 77 -19.78 -9.11 3.34
C THR A 77 -21.01 -8.89 2.44
N ARG A 78 -20.87 -8.17 1.32
CA ARG A 78 -22.01 -7.71 0.51
C ARG A 78 -22.60 -8.80 -0.37
N PHE A 79 -21.80 -9.42 -1.23
CA PHE A 79 -22.28 -10.39 -2.23
C PHE A 79 -21.62 -11.77 -2.13
N ALA A 80 -20.45 -11.89 -1.50
CA ALA A 80 -19.72 -13.14 -1.41
C ALA A 80 -20.36 -14.12 -0.42
N LYS A 81 -20.45 -15.40 -0.79
CA LYS A 81 -20.89 -16.46 0.13
C LYS A 81 -19.87 -16.74 1.24
N LYS A 82 -18.58 -16.49 0.98
CA LYS A 82 -17.47 -16.71 1.93
C LYS A 82 -16.66 -15.41 2.08
N PRO A 83 -17.12 -14.45 2.90
CA PRO A 83 -16.31 -13.26 3.20
C PRO A 83 -14.99 -13.65 3.89
N ILE A 84 -14.01 -12.75 3.83
CA ILE A 84 -12.71 -12.96 4.48
C ILE A 84 -12.74 -12.44 5.91
N GLU A 85 -12.55 -13.33 6.87
CA GLU A 85 -12.33 -12.98 8.28
C GLU A 85 -10.83 -12.87 8.56
N LEU A 86 -10.42 -11.75 9.17
CA LEU A 86 -9.04 -11.48 9.58
C LEU A 86 -8.98 -11.21 11.08
N LYS A 87 -7.90 -11.66 11.74
CA LYS A 87 -7.69 -11.43 13.18
C LYS A 87 -7.26 -9.99 13.50
N ILE A 88 -6.66 -9.30 12.52
CA ILE A 88 -6.15 -7.94 12.61
C ILE A 88 -6.57 -7.13 11.38
N PRO A 89 -6.73 -5.80 11.47
CA PRO A 89 -7.17 -4.97 10.35
C PRO A 89 -5.99 -4.48 9.50
N ILE A 90 -4.96 -5.33 9.35
CA ILE A 90 -3.71 -5.01 8.66
C ILE A 90 -3.44 -6.14 7.65
N THR A 91 -3.53 -5.85 6.36
CA THR A 91 -3.27 -6.80 5.27
C THR A 91 -1.94 -6.51 4.57
N ILE A 92 -1.38 -7.48 3.86
CA ILE A 92 -0.21 -7.25 3.00
C ILE A 92 -0.68 -6.85 1.60
N ALA A 93 -0.16 -5.74 1.09
CA ALA A 93 -0.51 -5.20 -0.22
C ALA A 93 -0.01 -6.10 -1.38
N GLY A 94 -0.66 -6.00 -2.54
CA GLY A 94 -0.28 -6.75 -3.74
C GLY A 94 1.09 -6.37 -4.26
N MET A 95 2.03 -7.31 -4.25
CA MET A 95 3.38 -7.15 -4.78
C MET A 95 3.78 -8.39 -5.59
N SER A 96 4.02 -8.21 -6.88
CA SER A 96 4.08 -9.32 -7.84
C SER A 96 5.29 -10.24 -7.63
N PHE A 97 5.12 -11.55 -7.85
CA PHE A 97 6.25 -12.39 -8.23
C PHE A 97 6.83 -11.90 -9.57
N GLY A 98 8.14 -11.76 -9.65
CA GLY A 98 8.84 -11.02 -10.71
C GLY A 98 9.39 -9.70 -10.18
N ALA A 99 8.54 -8.87 -9.58
CA ALA A 99 9.02 -7.75 -8.78
C ALA A 99 9.75 -8.24 -7.52
N LEU A 100 9.16 -9.22 -6.83
CA LEU A 100 9.71 -9.89 -5.66
C LEU A 100 10.21 -11.30 -6.02
N SER A 101 11.23 -11.76 -5.30
CA SER A 101 11.74 -13.12 -5.35
C SER A 101 10.72 -14.14 -4.79
N GLY A 102 10.87 -15.41 -5.15
CA GLY A 102 10.02 -16.48 -4.59
C GLY A 102 10.13 -16.58 -3.07
N ASN A 103 11.34 -16.40 -2.52
CA ASN A 103 11.59 -16.39 -1.07
C ASN A 103 10.86 -15.24 -0.38
N ALA A 104 10.79 -14.06 -1.01
CA ALA A 104 10.04 -12.93 -0.46
C ALA A 104 8.53 -13.24 -0.45
N LYS A 105 8.00 -13.83 -1.54
CA LYS A 105 6.59 -14.25 -1.62
C LYS A 105 6.24 -15.27 -0.52
N GLU A 106 7.11 -16.24 -0.29
CA GLU A 106 6.97 -17.20 0.81
C GLU A 106 7.00 -16.52 2.18
N ALA A 107 7.98 -15.64 2.43
CA ALA A 107 8.13 -14.92 3.70
C ALA A 107 6.87 -14.12 4.05
N LEU A 108 6.31 -13.41 3.08
CA LEU A 108 5.07 -12.65 3.25
C LEU A 108 3.90 -13.58 3.61
N GLY A 109 3.75 -14.71 2.91
CA GLY A 109 2.70 -15.69 3.20
C GLY A 109 2.81 -16.27 4.61
N ARG A 110 4.02 -16.71 5.01
CA ARG A 110 4.29 -17.21 6.36
C ARG A 110 3.95 -16.17 7.44
N GLY A 111 4.43 -14.94 7.26
CA GLY A 111 4.20 -13.88 8.25
C GLY A 111 2.73 -13.49 8.38
N ALA A 112 2.01 -13.39 7.26
CA ALA A 112 0.59 -13.08 7.27
C ALA A 112 -0.25 -14.18 7.92
N THR A 113 0.04 -15.45 7.62
CA THR A 113 -0.63 -16.61 8.24
C THR A 113 -0.42 -16.65 9.74
N LEU A 114 0.81 -16.43 10.21
CA LEU A 114 1.10 -16.36 11.65
C LEU A 114 0.34 -15.23 12.35
N ALA A 115 0.12 -14.10 11.67
CA ALA A 115 -0.65 -12.97 12.19
C ALA A 115 -2.17 -13.13 12.02
N GLY A 116 -2.63 -14.17 11.29
CA GLY A 116 -4.05 -14.37 10.95
C GLY A 116 -4.60 -13.28 10.04
N THR A 117 -3.81 -12.85 9.05
CA THR A 117 -4.21 -11.87 8.03
C THR A 117 -3.94 -12.38 6.60
N SER A 118 -4.28 -11.57 5.60
CA SER A 118 -4.16 -11.92 4.19
C SER A 118 -2.92 -11.34 3.50
N THR A 119 -2.49 -12.04 2.46
CA THR A 119 -1.56 -11.56 1.42
C THR A 119 -2.29 -11.29 0.12
N THR A 120 -1.62 -10.60 -0.82
CA THR A 120 -2.14 -10.33 -2.15
C THR A 120 -1.07 -10.64 -3.21
N THR A 121 -1.44 -11.36 -4.27
CA THR A 121 -0.48 -11.90 -5.27
C THR A 121 0.35 -10.84 -5.97
N GLY A 122 -0.22 -9.65 -6.20
CA GLY A 122 0.37 -8.65 -7.09
C GLY A 122 0.15 -9.00 -8.57
N ASP A 123 0.79 -8.21 -9.45
CA ASP A 123 0.74 -8.33 -10.90
C ASP A 123 1.34 -9.62 -11.53
N GLY A 124 1.75 -10.59 -10.71
CA GLY A 124 2.62 -11.71 -11.13
C GLY A 124 1.91 -13.05 -11.34
N GLY A 125 0.63 -13.14 -11.02
CA GLY A 125 -0.06 -14.41 -10.85
C GLY A 125 0.25 -15.07 -9.49
N MET A 126 -0.32 -16.25 -9.27
CA MET A 126 -0.18 -17.00 -8.02
C MET A 126 1.00 -17.97 -8.13
N THR A 127 1.96 -17.88 -7.21
CA THR A 127 3.00 -18.92 -7.09
C THR A 127 2.61 -19.98 -6.08
N ASP A 128 3.19 -21.18 -6.20
CA ASP A 128 2.94 -22.26 -5.24
C ASP A 128 3.54 -21.95 -3.86
N GLU A 129 4.68 -21.24 -3.80
CA GLU A 129 5.28 -20.82 -2.53
C GLU A 129 4.40 -19.81 -1.80
N GLU A 130 3.77 -18.87 -2.52
CA GLU A 130 2.83 -17.92 -1.92
C GLU A 130 1.55 -18.64 -1.46
N ARG A 131 0.91 -19.39 -2.36
CA ARG A 131 -0.36 -20.06 -2.02
C ARG A 131 -0.20 -21.10 -0.93
N GLY A 132 0.92 -21.83 -0.91
CA GLY A 132 1.20 -22.87 0.08
C GLY A 132 1.46 -22.34 1.49
N HIS A 133 1.84 -21.07 1.63
CA HIS A 133 2.18 -20.47 2.92
C HIS A 133 1.20 -19.40 3.41
N SER A 134 0.34 -18.90 2.54
CA SER A 134 -0.75 -17.98 2.88
C SER A 134 -2.02 -18.76 3.22
N GLU A 135 -2.58 -18.57 4.42
CA GLU A 135 -3.90 -19.10 4.77
C GLU A 135 -5.01 -18.32 4.05
N LYS A 136 -4.84 -17.00 3.93
CA LYS A 136 -5.71 -16.10 3.16
C LYS A 136 -4.90 -15.40 2.08
N LEU A 137 -5.29 -15.58 0.81
CA LEU A 137 -4.61 -14.96 -0.33
C LEU A 137 -5.63 -14.31 -1.27
N VAL A 138 -5.44 -13.03 -1.52
CA VAL A 138 -6.19 -12.23 -2.48
C VAL A 138 -5.47 -12.30 -3.83
N TYR A 139 -6.18 -12.66 -4.89
CA TYR A 139 -5.63 -12.72 -6.24
C TYR A 139 -5.88 -11.41 -6.99
N GLN A 140 -4.86 -10.79 -7.55
CA GLN A 140 -5.05 -9.58 -8.36
C GLN A 140 -5.42 -9.89 -9.82
N TYR A 141 -6.53 -9.31 -10.26
CA TYR A 141 -6.99 -9.33 -11.65
C TYR A 141 -6.64 -8.01 -12.34
N LEU A 142 -5.69 -8.08 -13.27
CA LEU A 142 -4.99 -6.92 -13.83
C LEU A 142 -5.46 -6.57 -15.24
N PRO A 143 -5.29 -5.32 -15.71
CA PRO A 143 -5.55 -4.91 -17.09
C PRO A 143 -5.01 -5.87 -18.16
N SER A 144 -3.76 -6.32 -18.04
CA SER A 144 -3.11 -7.16 -19.05
C SER A 144 -3.26 -8.66 -18.83
N ARG A 145 -3.97 -9.10 -17.78
CA ARG A 145 -4.26 -10.52 -17.51
C ARG A 145 -3.02 -11.43 -17.37
N TYR A 146 -1.85 -10.86 -17.10
CA TYR A 146 -0.63 -11.64 -16.87
C TYR A 146 -0.82 -12.65 -15.73
N GLY A 147 -0.44 -13.90 -15.96
CA GLY A 147 -0.59 -14.99 -15.00
C GLY A 147 -2.03 -15.45 -14.72
N MET A 148 -3.04 -14.81 -15.32
CA MET A 148 -4.44 -15.11 -15.04
C MET A 148 -4.85 -16.45 -15.63
N ASN A 149 -5.35 -17.32 -14.76
CA ASN A 149 -5.99 -18.56 -15.14
C ASN A 149 -7.14 -18.89 -14.17
N PRO A 150 -8.22 -19.55 -14.64
CA PRO A 150 -9.37 -19.88 -13.80
C PRO A 150 -9.05 -20.79 -12.60
N ARG A 151 -8.01 -21.62 -12.69
CA ARG A 151 -7.61 -22.51 -11.58
C ARG A 151 -7.17 -21.70 -10.37
N ASP A 152 -6.34 -20.67 -10.58
CA ASP A 152 -5.83 -19.85 -9.48
C ASP A 152 -6.89 -18.89 -8.94
N LEU A 153 -7.78 -18.36 -9.79
CA LEU A 153 -8.93 -17.57 -9.35
C LEU A 153 -9.81 -18.35 -8.36
N ARG A 154 -10.05 -19.65 -8.61
CA ARG A 154 -10.82 -20.52 -7.70
C ARG A 154 -10.07 -20.89 -6.43
N ARG A 155 -8.73 -20.97 -6.48
CA ARG A 155 -7.86 -21.22 -5.32
C ARG A 155 -7.64 -19.99 -4.44
N ALA A 156 -7.97 -18.80 -4.90
CA ALA A 156 -7.90 -17.57 -4.12
C ALA A 156 -8.98 -17.53 -3.03
N ASP A 157 -8.79 -16.66 -2.05
CA ASP A 157 -9.78 -16.38 -0.99
C ASP A 157 -10.61 -15.13 -1.30
N ALA A 158 -10.06 -14.21 -2.10
CA ALA A 158 -10.72 -13.05 -2.68
C ALA A 158 -10.07 -12.71 -4.02
N ILE A 159 -10.74 -11.87 -4.83
CA ILE A 159 -10.18 -11.34 -6.08
C ILE A 159 -10.15 -9.81 -5.99
N GLU A 160 -9.02 -9.19 -6.28
CA GLU A 160 -8.88 -7.74 -6.34
C GLU A 160 -8.71 -7.29 -7.80
N VAL A 161 -9.73 -6.62 -8.34
CA VAL A 161 -9.67 -6.00 -9.66
C VAL A 161 -8.89 -4.69 -9.54
N VAL A 162 -7.76 -4.60 -10.22
CA VAL A 162 -6.83 -3.47 -10.11
C VAL A 162 -7.14 -2.44 -11.19
N VAL A 163 -7.82 -1.36 -10.82
CA VAL A 163 -8.05 -0.20 -11.70
C VAL A 163 -6.87 0.77 -11.62
N GLY A 164 -6.23 0.89 -10.46
CA GLY A 164 -5.03 1.70 -10.29
C GLY A 164 -4.29 1.42 -8.99
N GLN A 165 -3.09 2.00 -8.86
CA GLN A 165 -2.27 1.93 -7.65
C GLN A 165 -1.71 3.32 -7.30
N GLY A 166 -1.29 3.50 -6.06
CA GLY A 166 -0.84 4.79 -5.52
C GLY A 166 0.39 5.37 -6.21
N ALA A 167 1.38 4.54 -6.57
CA ALA A 167 2.63 5.00 -7.20
C ALA A 167 2.47 5.53 -8.63
N LYS A 168 1.39 5.16 -9.32
CA LYS A 168 1.16 5.47 -10.74
C LYS A 168 -0.31 5.44 -11.13
N PRO A 169 -1.18 6.28 -10.54
CA PRO A 169 -2.57 6.36 -10.98
C PRO A 169 -2.63 6.71 -12.47
N GLY A 170 -3.39 5.94 -13.24
CA GLY A 170 -3.47 6.08 -14.71
C GLY A 170 -2.30 5.48 -15.49
N GLY A 171 -1.30 4.89 -14.82
CA GLY A 171 -0.23 4.10 -15.41
C GLY A 171 -0.50 2.59 -15.36
N GLY A 172 0.33 1.80 -16.05
CA GLY A 172 0.27 0.33 -16.01
C GLY A 172 1.42 -0.30 -15.22
N GLY A 173 1.24 -1.55 -14.80
CA GLY A 173 2.32 -2.39 -14.23
C GLY A 173 3.54 -2.46 -15.14
N MET A 174 4.75 -2.41 -14.57
CA MET A 174 6.01 -2.45 -15.31
C MET A 174 6.96 -3.46 -14.66
N LEU A 175 7.63 -4.27 -15.46
CA LEU A 175 8.70 -5.16 -15.03
C LEU A 175 9.78 -5.18 -16.12
N LEU A 176 11.02 -4.85 -15.77
CA LEU A 176 12.09 -4.78 -16.75
C LEU A 176 12.62 -6.16 -17.15
N GLY A 177 13.15 -6.25 -18.36
CA GLY A 177 13.61 -7.48 -19.00
C GLY A 177 14.60 -8.28 -18.17
N GLN A 178 15.51 -7.60 -17.46
CA GLN A 178 16.48 -8.24 -16.56
C GLN A 178 15.84 -9.01 -15.39
N LYS A 179 14.58 -8.71 -15.06
CA LYS A 179 13.78 -9.43 -14.05
C LYS A 179 12.76 -10.39 -14.66
N ILE A 180 12.81 -10.59 -15.97
CA ILE A 180 11.96 -11.55 -16.67
C ILE A 180 12.81 -12.79 -16.92
N SER A 181 12.97 -13.58 -15.85
CA SER A 181 13.57 -14.92 -15.89
C SER A 181 12.66 -15.90 -16.63
N ASP A 182 13.17 -17.08 -16.97
CA ASP A 182 12.38 -18.14 -17.63
C ASP A 182 11.07 -18.43 -16.91
N ARG A 183 11.11 -18.50 -15.56
CA ARG A 183 9.91 -18.75 -14.75
C ARG A 183 8.91 -17.60 -14.84
N VAL A 184 9.37 -16.35 -14.76
CA VAL A 184 8.50 -15.17 -14.89
C VAL A 184 7.89 -15.10 -16.29
N ALA A 185 8.70 -15.34 -17.33
CA ALA A 185 8.30 -15.39 -18.72
C ALA A 185 7.19 -16.43 -18.95
N GLN A 186 7.38 -17.66 -18.45
CA GLN A 186 6.38 -18.74 -18.53
C GLN A 186 5.08 -18.37 -17.80
N MET A 187 5.16 -17.85 -16.58
CA MET A 187 3.97 -17.47 -15.81
C MET A 187 3.17 -16.36 -16.50
N ARG A 188 3.82 -15.44 -17.22
CA ARG A 188 3.17 -14.28 -17.82
C ARG A 188 2.90 -14.44 -19.32
N ASN A 189 3.24 -15.58 -19.93
CA ASN A 189 3.21 -15.80 -21.38
C ASN A 189 3.96 -14.69 -22.15
N LEU A 190 5.17 -14.38 -21.68
CA LEU A 190 6.05 -13.35 -22.25
C LEU A 190 7.37 -13.95 -22.73
N PRO A 191 8.04 -13.35 -23.73
CA PRO A 191 9.41 -13.70 -24.05
C PRO A 191 10.37 -13.28 -22.92
N MET A 192 11.36 -14.13 -22.64
CA MET A 192 12.41 -13.85 -21.66
C MET A 192 13.18 -12.57 -22.02
N GLY A 193 13.56 -11.77 -21.03
CA GLY A 193 14.44 -10.62 -21.23
C GLY A 193 13.80 -9.38 -21.85
N ILE A 194 12.50 -9.40 -22.17
CA ILE A 194 11.79 -8.28 -22.81
C ILE A 194 10.96 -7.52 -21.79
N ASP A 195 11.20 -6.21 -21.66
CA ASP A 195 10.42 -5.32 -20.79
C ASP A 195 8.91 -5.53 -20.91
N GLN A 196 8.28 -5.83 -19.79
CA GLN A 196 6.83 -5.88 -19.69
C GLN A 196 6.28 -4.50 -19.35
N ARG A 197 5.37 -4.02 -20.20
CA ARG A 197 4.53 -2.86 -19.94
C ARG A 197 3.07 -3.28 -20.01
N SER A 198 2.37 -3.17 -18.90
CA SER A 198 0.95 -3.49 -18.82
C SER A 198 0.12 -2.33 -19.35
N ALA A 199 -1.05 -2.65 -19.90
CA ALA A 199 -2.03 -1.65 -20.29
C ALA A 199 -2.46 -0.82 -19.07
N CYS A 200 -2.70 0.47 -19.27
CA CYS A 200 -3.16 1.37 -18.20
C CYS A 200 -4.66 1.24 -17.88
N ARG A 201 -5.40 0.48 -18.70
CA ARG A 201 -6.83 0.21 -18.52
C ARG A 201 -7.16 -1.22 -18.92
N HIS A 202 -8.19 -1.77 -18.27
CA HIS A 202 -8.79 -3.03 -18.68
C HIS A 202 -9.27 -2.90 -20.14
N PRO A 203 -8.88 -3.82 -21.05
CA PRO A 203 -9.20 -3.71 -22.47
C PRO A 203 -10.70 -3.91 -22.76
N ASP A 204 -11.38 -4.60 -21.85
CA ASP A 204 -12.80 -4.94 -21.82
C ASP A 204 -13.62 -3.97 -20.95
N TRP A 205 -13.14 -2.74 -20.75
CA TRP A 205 -13.84 -1.69 -20.03
C TRP A 205 -13.66 -0.32 -20.70
N THR A 206 -14.75 0.45 -20.70
CA THR A 206 -14.79 1.88 -21.02
C THR A 206 -15.32 2.72 -19.86
N GLY A 207 -16.02 2.11 -18.91
CA GLY A 207 -16.56 2.76 -17.72
C GLY A 207 -17.20 1.79 -16.73
N PRO A 208 -17.75 2.31 -15.60
CA PRO A 208 -18.28 1.53 -14.46
C PRO A 208 -19.22 0.38 -14.82
N ASP A 209 -20.04 0.54 -15.85
CA ASP A 209 -21.02 -0.46 -16.28
C ASP A 209 -20.33 -1.70 -16.88
N ASP A 210 -19.19 -1.55 -17.55
CA ASP A 210 -18.42 -2.68 -18.08
C ASP A 210 -17.70 -3.46 -16.95
N LEU A 211 -17.29 -2.79 -15.87
CA LEU A 211 -16.71 -3.49 -14.71
C LEU A 211 -17.76 -4.27 -13.95
N GLU A 212 -19.00 -3.81 -13.93
CA GLU A 212 -20.09 -4.60 -13.35
C GLU A 212 -20.19 -5.95 -14.05
N ILE A 213 -20.20 -5.96 -15.38
CA ILE A 213 -20.16 -7.20 -16.19
C ILE A 213 -18.94 -8.05 -15.83
N LYS A 214 -17.76 -7.43 -15.74
CA LYS A 214 -16.53 -8.15 -15.38
C LYS A 214 -16.56 -8.74 -13.98
N ILE A 215 -17.09 -8.01 -13.01
CA ILE A 215 -17.25 -8.47 -11.62
C ILE A 215 -18.24 -9.63 -11.59
N LEU A 216 -19.33 -9.57 -12.36
CA LEU A 216 -20.28 -10.68 -12.49
C LEU A 216 -19.61 -11.94 -13.06
N GLU A 217 -18.81 -11.82 -14.13
CA GLU A 217 -18.05 -12.95 -14.67
C GLU A 217 -17.11 -13.57 -13.62
N LEU A 218 -16.38 -12.75 -12.86
CA LEU A 218 -15.49 -13.24 -11.79
C LEU A 218 -16.25 -13.96 -10.68
N ARG A 219 -17.46 -13.49 -10.35
CA ARG A 219 -18.34 -14.17 -9.40
C ARG A 219 -18.80 -15.50 -9.94
N GLU A 220 -19.21 -15.58 -11.21
CA GLU A 220 -19.62 -16.82 -11.85
C GLU A 220 -18.47 -17.84 -11.90
N ILE A 221 -17.26 -17.42 -12.28
CA ILE A 221 -16.07 -18.29 -12.33
C ILE A 221 -15.75 -18.90 -10.95
N THR A 222 -16.08 -18.19 -9.88
CA THR A 222 -15.81 -18.56 -8.50
C THR A 222 -17.03 -19.03 -7.72
N ASP A 223 -18.14 -19.36 -8.40
CA ASP A 223 -19.39 -19.84 -7.81
C ASP A 223 -19.96 -18.92 -6.72
N TRP A 224 -19.70 -17.61 -6.85
CA TRP A 224 -20.06 -16.55 -5.90
C TRP A 224 -19.44 -16.74 -4.51
N GLU A 225 -18.41 -17.58 -4.38
CA GLU A 225 -17.77 -17.83 -3.09
C GLU A 225 -16.89 -16.66 -2.64
N LYS A 226 -16.19 -16.02 -3.57
CA LYS A 226 -15.09 -15.10 -3.27
C LYS A 226 -15.56 -13.65 -3.31
N PRO A 227 -15.16 -12.80 -2.35
CA PRO A 227 -15.41 -11.38 -2.43
C PRO A 227 -14.54 -10.72 -3.49
N ILE A 228 -15.10 -9.71 -4.13
CA ILE A 228 -14.47 -8.94 -5.20
C ILE A 228 -14.12 -7.56 -4.69
N TYR A 229 -12.82 -7.26 -4.67
CA TYR A 229 -12.27 -5.98 -4.28
C TYR A 229 -12.05 -5.15 -5.53
N VAL A 230 -12.20 -3.83 -5.43
CA VAL A 230 -11.82 -2.90 -6.49
C VAL A 230 -10.75 -1.97 -5.95
N LYS A 231 -9.54 -2.07 -6.49
CA LYS A 231 -8.41 -1.24 -6.09
C LYS A 231 -8.26 -0.04 -7.01
N VAL A 232 -8.26 1.15 -6.42
CA VAL A 232 -8.12 2.45 -7.10
C VAL A 232 -6.94 3.24 -6.52
N GLY A 233 -6.25 3.99 -7.39
CA GLY A 233 -5.27 4.97 -6.95
C GLY A 233 -5.97 6.22 -6.41
N GLY A 234 -5.36 6.90 -5.43
CA GLY A 234 -5.89 8.12 -4.82
C GLY A 234 -5.89 9.30 -5.79
N ALA A 235 -6.80 9.32 -6.76
CA ALA A 235 -6.93 10.41 -7.73
C ALA A 235 -8.22 11.19 -7.52
N ARG A 236 -9.38 10.52 -7.57
CA ARG A 236 -10.69 11.12 -7.31
C ARG A 236 -11.43 10.28 -6.27
N PRO A 237 -10.96 10.24 -5.01
CA PRO A 237 -11.38 9.27 -4.00
C PRO A 237 -12.90 9.17 -3.79
N TYR A 238 -13.64 10.29 -3.82
CA TYR A 238 -15.10 10.26 -3.74
C TYR A 238 -15.73 9.51 -4.93
N TYR A 239 -15.43 9.96 -6.15
CA TYR A 239 -16.02 9.42 -7.38
C TYR A 239 -15.56 7.99 -7.66
N ASP A 240 -14.27 7.72 -7.50
CA ASP A 240 -13.70 6.39 -7.76
C ASP A 240 -14.30 5.35 -6.79
N THR A 241 -14.51 5.72 -5.53
CA THR A 241 -15.20 4.87 -4.54
C THR A 241 -16.67 4.66 -4.90
N ALA A 242 -17.39 5.73 -5.25
CA ALA A 242 -18.80 5.64 -5.64
C ALA A 242 -18.99 4.73 -6.88
N LEU A 243 -18.11 4.85 -7.87
CA LEU A 243 -18.13 4.04 -9.08
C LEU A 243 -17.74 2.58 -8.81
N ALA A 244 -16.79 2.32 -7.92
CA ALA A 244 -16.46 0.95 -7.49
C ALA A 244 -17.65 0.28 -6.79
N VAL A 245 -18.34 1.01 -5.91
CA VAL A 245 -19.56 0.52 -5.24
C VAL A 245 -20.67 0.23 -6.25
N LYS A 246 -20.87 1.11 -7.24
CA LYS A 246 -21.83 0.93 -8.35
C LYS A 246 -21.52 -0.35 -9.13
N ALA A 247 -20.26 -0.58 -9.48
CA ALA A 247 -19.82 -1.74 -10.25
C ALA A 247 -19.94 -3.07 -9.47
N GLY A 248 -20.30 -3.05 -8.18
CA GLY A 248 -20.54 -4.25 -7.39
C GLY A 248 -19.35 -4.71 -6.55
N ALA A 249 -18.44 -3.80 -6.20
CA ALA A 249 -17.39 -4.07 -5.23
C ALA A 249 -17.97 -4.52 -3.87
N ASP A 250 -17.37 -5.57 -3.32
CA ASP A 250 -17.55 -5.97 -1.92
C ASP A 250 -16.63 -5.17 -0.98
N VAL A 251 -15.46 -4.78 -1.49
CA VAL A 251 -14.43 -4.00 -0.78
C VAL A 251 -13.83 -2.99 -1.75
N VAL A 252 -13.58 -1.76 -1.29
CA VAL A 252 -12.82 -0.75 -2.03
C VAL A 252 -11.44 -0.64 -1.39
N VAL A 253 -10.39 -0.77 -2.21
CA VAL A 253 -9.00 -0.55 -1.77
C VAL A 253 -8.51 0.76 -2.37
N LEU A 254 -8.24 1.75 -1.52
CA LEU A 254 -7.82 3.08 -1.94
C LEU A 254 -6.36 3.30 -1.58
N ASP A 255 -5.53 3.51 -2.59
CA ASP A 255 -4.07 3.54 -2.46
C ASP A 255 -3.54 4.96 -2.71
N GLY A 256 -3.09 5.65 -1.65
CA GLY A 256 -2.56 7.01 -1.75
C GLY A 256 -1.18 7.06 -2.41
N MET A 257 -0.71 8.25 -2.78
CA MET A 257 0.54 8.43 -3.55
C MET A 257 1.81 7.88 -2.86
N GLN A 258 1.77 7.67 -1.53
CA GLN A 258 2.83 6.99 -0.79
C GLN A 258 2.86 5.46 -1.02
N GLY A 259 1.94 4.90 -1.80
CA GLY A 259 1.98 3.51 -2.24
C GLY A 259 3.23 3.23 -3.05
N GLY A 260 3.85 2.08 -2.81
CA GLY A 260 5.09 1.68 -3.49
C GLY A 260 4.87 1.03 -4.86
N THR A 261 5.94 0.94 -5.64
CA THR A 261 6.04 0.12 -6.84
C THR A 261 7.45 -0.47 -6.95
N ALA A 262 7.62 -1.53 -7.72
CA ALA A 262 8.96 -2.02 -8.08
C ALA A 262 9.58 -1.26 -9.25
N ALA A 263 8.74 -0.77 -10.15
CA ALA A 263 9.18 0.00 -11.30
C ALA A 263 8.04 0.90 -11.78
N THR A 264 8.33 2.19 -11.90
CA THR A 264 7.60 3.13 -12.77
C THR A 264 8.47 4.36 -12.98
N GLN A 265 8.05 5.25 -13.87
CA GLN A 265 8.72 6.52 -14.06
C GLN A 265 8.67 7.38 -12.78
N ASP A 266 9.80 7.95 -12.36
CA ASP A 266 9.88 8.80 -11.16
C ASP A 266 8.84 9.93 -11.18
N VAL A 267 8.62 10.53 -12.37
CA VAL A 267 7.63 11.59 -12.56
C VAL A 267 6.21 11.19 -12.15
N PHE A 268 5.83 9.92 -12.32
CA PHE A 268 4.52 9.42 -11.85
C PHE A 268 4.47 9.36 -10.32
N ILE A 269 5.51 8.79 -9.71
CA ILE A 269 5.59 8.61 -8.26
C ILE A 269 5.49 9.95 -7.53
N GLU A 270 6.19 10.98 -8.03
CA GLU A 270 6.33 12.26 -7.34
C GLU A 270 5.25 13.30 -7.68
N ASN A 271 4.45 13.10 -8.74
CA ASN A 271 3.55 14.14 -9.25
C ASN A 271 2.12 13.67 -9.55
N VAL A 272 1.79 12.38 -9.41
CA VAL A 272 0.45 11.87 -9.75
C VAL A 272 -0.19 11.19 -8.56
N GLY A 273 -1.39 11.68 -8.19
CA GLY A 273 -2.17 11.17 -7.06
C GLY A 273 -2.19 12.12 -5.86
N MET A 274 -3.00 11.76 -4.87
CA MET A 274 -3.21 12.50 -3.63
C MET A 274 -2.52 11.79 -2.45
N PRO A 275 -2.05 12.54 -1.44
CA PRO A 275 -1.58 11.97 -0.18
C PRO A 275 -2.64 11.06 0.45
N THR A 276 -2.23 9.93 1.02
CA THR A 276 -3.12 8.95 1.68
C THR A 276 -4.10 9.62 2.64
N LEU A 277 -3.63 10.58 3.45
CA LEU A 277 -4.46 11.29 4.42
C LEU A 277 -5.67 12.00 3.78
N ALA A 278 -5.47 12.62 2.61
CA ALA A 278 -6.51 13.35 1.88
C ALA A 278 -7.51 12.44 1.15
N CYS A 279 -7.18 11.16 0.98
CA CYS A 279 -8.00 10.19 0.28
C CYS A 279 -9.13 9.63 1.15
N ILE A 280 -8.92 9.51 2.47
CA ILE A 280 -9.78 8.71 3.34
C ILE A 280 -11.18 9.32 3.49
N ARG A 281 -11.27 10.60 3.89
CA ARG A 281 -12.55 11.23 4.18
C ARG A 281 -13.47 11.35 2.96
N PRO A 282 -12.99 11.74 1.76
CA PRO A 282 -13.84 11.74 0.57
C PRO A 282 -14.38 10.35 0.20
N ALA A 283 -13.58 9.29 0.38
CA ALA A 283 -14.05 7.92 0.14
C ALA A 283 -15.08 7.46 1.18
N VAL A 284 -14.86 7.79 2.45
CA VAL A 284 -15.83 7.55 3.52
C VAL A 284 -17.14 8.31 3.25
N GLN A 285 -17.07 9.57 2.81
CA GLN A 285 -18.24 10.36 2.45
C GLN A 285 -19.02 9.71 1.30
N ALA A 286 -18.34 9.23 0.24
CA ALA A 286 -19.01 8.53 -0.86
C ALA A 286 -19.75 7.28 -0.37
N LEU A 287 -19.15 6.51 0.53
CA LEU A 287 -19.79 5.35 1.15
C LEU A 287 -21.00 5.75 2.01
N GLN A 288 -20.91 6.86 2.74
CA GLN A 288 -22.01 7.37 3.57
C GLN A 288 -23.18 7.85 2.71
N ASP A 289 -22.92 8.66 1.68
CA ASP A 289 -23.94 9.20 0.76
C ASP A 289 -24.70 8.07 0.03
N LEU A 290 -24.02 6.97 -0.29
CA LEU A 290 -24.61 5.79 -0.91
C LEU A 290 -25.29 4.84 0.09
N GLY A 291 -25.24 5.12 1.40
CA GLY A 291 -25.75 4.22 2.44
C GLY A 291 -25.01 2.88 2.54
N MET A 292 -23.74 2.87 2.09
CA MET A 292 -22.85 1.70 1.98
C MET A 292 -21.70 1.70 2.98
N HIS A 293 -21.55 2.74 3.81
CA HIS A 293 -20.54 2.77 4.87
C HIS A 293 -20.68 1.56 5.79
N ARG A 294 -19.56 0.84 6.00
CA ARG A 294 -19.46 -0.45 6.71
C ARG A 294 -20.20 -1.65 6.07
N LYS A 295 -20.92 -1.46 4.96
CA LYS A 295 -21.48 -2.54 4.13
C LYS A 295 -20.54 -2.94 2.99
N VAL A 296 -19.92 -1.94 2.36
CA VAL A 296 -18.74 -2.09 1.50
C VAL A 296 -17.55 -1.62 2.33
N GLN A 297 -16.62 -2.53 2.62
CA GLN A 297 -15.48 -2.20 3.47
C GLN A 297 -14.45 -1.35 2.70
N LEU A 298 -13.83 -0.40 3.39
CA LEU A 298 -12.77 0.46 2.86
C LEU A 298 -11.41 0.04 3.42
N VAL A 299 -10.49 -0.35 2.53
CA VAL A 299 -9.09 -0.63 2.86
C VAL A 299 -8.22 0.52 2.38
N ILE A 300 -7.43 1.11 3.27
CA ILE A 300 -6.51 2.19 2.92
C ILE A 300 -5.08 1.67 2.78
N SER A 301 -4.41 2.06 1.71
CA SER A 301 -3.00 1.74 1.42
C SER A 301 -2.20 3.01 1.12
N GLY A 302 -0.88 2.89 1.25
CA GLY A 302 0.08 3.94 0.94
C GLY A 302 0.63 4.62 2.19
N GLY A 303 1.91 4.39 2.49
CA GLY A 303 2.62 5.07 3.58
C GLY A 303 2.26 4.65 5.02
N ILE A 304 1.55 3.55 5.23
CA ILE A 304 1.22 3.05 6.59
C ILE A 304 2.44 2.34 7.19
N ARG A 305 2.91 2.79 8.37
CA ARG A 305 4.18 2.34 8.97
C ARG A 305 4.10 1.87 10.43
N SER A 306 3.04 2.21 11.16
CA SER A 306 2.95 1.93 12.61
C SER A 306 1.53 1.60 13.04
N GLY A 307 1.35 1.10 14.26
CA GLY A 307 0.01 0.93 14.83
C GLY A 307 -0.72 2.26 15.07
N ALA A 308 0.01 3.37 15.25
CA ALA A 308 -0.59 4.69 15.29
C ALA A 308 -1.20 5.09 13.93
N ASP A 309 -0.50 4.79 12.81
CA ASP A 309 -1.03 5.02 11.46
C ASP A 309 -2.29 4.17 11.22
N VAL A 310 -2.27 2.89 11.64
CA VAL A 310 -3.44 1.98 11.59
C VAL A 310 -4.61 2.59 12.35
N ALA A 311 -4.41 2.95 13.62
CA ALA A 311 -5.46 3.50 14.47
C ALA A 311 -6.05 4.79 13.88
N LYS A 312 -5.22 5.69 13.33
CA LYS A 312 -5.68 6.93 12.69
C LYS A 312 -6.47 6.65 11.43
N ALA A 313 -6.03 5.72 10.57
CA ALA A 313 -6.78 5.35 9.38
C ALA A 313 -8.17 4.78 9.72
N LEU A 314 -8.25 3.91 10.73
CA LEU A 314 -9.51 3.35 11.23
C LEU A 314 -10.42 4.44 11.84
N ALA A 315 -9.86 5.34 12.65
CA ALA A 315 -10.56 6.48 13.22
C ALA A 315 -11.15 7.40 12.14
N LEU A 316 -10.42 7.61 11.05
CA LEU A 316 -10.91 8.40 9.92
C LEU A 316 -12.01 7.71 9.09
N GLY A 317 -12.29 6.42 9.36
CA GLY A 317 -13.42 5.68 8.81
C GLY A 317 -13.06 4.48 7.94
N ALA A 318 -11.78 4.09 7.86
CA ALA A 318 -11.37 2.86 7.19
C ALA A 318 -11.80 1.61 7.99
N ASP A 319 -11.93 0.48 7.31
CA ASP A 319 -12.19 -0.83 7.90
C ASP A 319 -10.90 -1.64 8.12
N ALA A 320 -9.92 -1.47 7.23
CA ALA A 320 -8.59 -2.05 7.37
C ALA A 320 -7.55 -1.21 6.64
N VAL A 321 -6.28 -1.56 6.80
CA VAL A 321 -5.17 -0.98 6.04
C VAL A 321 -4.35 -2.06 5.35
N ALA A 322 -3.69 -1.70 4.26
CA ALA A 322 -2.74 -2.54 3.55
C ALA A 322 -1.32 -1.96 3.62
N ILE A 323 -0.33 -2.81 3.94
CA ILE A 323 1.09 -2.45 4.00
C ILE A 323 1.89 -3.14 2.90
N GLY A 324 2.73 -2.38 2.20
CA GLY A 324 3.66 -2.86 1.17
C GLY A 324 5.10 -2.68 1.61
N THR A 325 5.65 -1.47 1.40
CA THR A 325 7.04 -1.12 1.76
C THR A 325 7.38 -1.45 3.22
N ALA A 326 6.49 -1.16 4.17
CA ALA A 326 6.75 -1.48 5.57
C ALA A 326 6.88 -3.00 5.82
N ALA A 327 6.12 -3.82 5.08
CA ALA A 327 6.29 -5.27 5.13
C ALA A 327 7.61 -5.72 4.49
N LEU A 328 8.04 -5.08 3.39
CA LEU A 328 9.35 -5.34 2.77
C LEU A 328 10.51 -5.02 3.73
N VAL A 329 10.45 -3.86 4.39
CA VAL A 329 11.44 -3.47 5.41
C VAL A 329 11.45 -4.48 6.57
N ALA A 330 10.29 -4.93 7.04
CA ALA A 330 10.20 -5.94 8.10
C ALA A 330 10.84 -7.29 7.71
N ILE A 331 10.79 -7.67 6.43
CA ILE A 331 11.48 -8.88 5.93
C ILE A 331 12.95 -8.62 5.56
N GLY A 332 13.45 -7.40 5.65
CA GLY A 332 14.88 -7.06 5.53
C GLY A 332 15.26 -6.22 4.32
N ASP A 333 14.29 -5.61 3.62
CA ASP A 333 14.57 -4.64 2.56
C ASP A 333 15.30 -3.43 3.15
N ASN A 334 16.31 -2.93 2.42
CA ASN A 334 17.09 -1.76 2.85
C ASN A 334 17.76 -1.92 4.24
N ASP A 335 18.01 -3.15 4.70
CA ASP A 335 18.62 -3.46 6.00
C ASP A 335 20.10 -3.01 6.06
N PRO A 336 20.53 -2.25 7.08
CA PRO A 336 21.91 -1.78 7.25
C PRO A 336 22.99 -2.87 7.26
N LYS A 337 22.63 -4.13 7.52
CA LYS A 337 23.61 -5.24 7.42
C LYS A 337 24.18 -5.42 6.00
N TRP A 338 23.51 -4.89 4.98
CA TRP A 338 23.93 -4.93 3.58
C TRP A 338 24.59 -3.62 3.12
N GLU A 339 24.96 -2.71 4.02
CA GLU A 339 25.52 -1.40 3.68
C GLU A 339 26.69 -1.49 2.68
N GLU A 340 27.64 -2.41 2.91
CA GLU A 340 28.78 -2.59 2.01
C GLU A 340 28.36 -2.98 0.59
N GLU A 341 27.28 -3.75 0.44
CA GLU A 341 26.75 -4.15 -0.87
C GLU A 341 26.00 -2.99 -1.54
N TYR A 342 25.24 -2.19 -0.78
CA TYR A 342 24.59 -1.00 -1.29
C TYR A 342 25.60 0.05 -1.78
N GLN A 343 26.71 0.25 -1.05
CA GLN A 343 27.78 1.15 -1.48
C GLN A 343 28.42 0.73 -2.80
N LYS A 344 28.53 -0.59 -3.07
CA LYS A 344 28.99 -1.10 -4.38
C LYS A 344 28.01 -0.78 -5.51
N LEU A 345 26.73 -0.59 -5.20
CA LEU A 345 25.70 -0.15 -6.14
C LEU A 345 25.60 1.39 -6.23
N GLY A 346 26.43 2.14 -5.50
CA GLY A 346 26.40 3.60 -5.50
C GLY A 346 25.27 4.20 -4.66
N THR A 347 24.71 3.44 -3.72
CA THR A 347 23.63 3.88 -2.82
C THR A 347 23.94 3.50 -1.35
N THR A 348 22.97 3.63 -0.45
CA THR A 348 23.11 3.32 0.98
C THR A 348 21.84 2.64 1.50
N ALA A 349 21.95 1.89 2.60
CA ALA A 349 20.80 1.28 3.25
C ALA A 349 19.74 2.35 3.62
N GLY A 350 18.48 2.06 3.33
CA GLY A 350 17.36 2.97 3.51
C GLY A 350 17.09 3.88 2.31
N ALA A 351 18.00 3.94 1.33
CA ALA A 351 17.85 4.76 0.13
C ALA A 351 17.77 3.96 -1.19
N TYR A 352 18.03 2.64 -1.16
CA TYR A 352 17.98 1.80 -2.35
C TYR A 352 16.57 1.71 -2.91
N ASP A 353 16.39 2.24 -4.12
CA ASP A 353 15.14 2.24 -4.87
C ASP A 353 15.29 1.75 -6.32
N ASP A 354 16.47 1.29 -6.72
CA ASP A 354 16.71 0.65 -8.02
C ASP A 354 16.18 -0.79 -8.08
N TRP A 355 15.03 -1.05 -7.46
CA TRP A 355 14.36 -2.36 -7.41
C TRP A 355 14.04 -2.93 -8.80
N HIS A 356 13.97 -2.05 -9.79
CA HIS A 356 13.78 -2.40 -11.20
C HIS A 356 15.02 -3.08 -11.81
N GLU A 357 16.22 -2.83 -11.25
CA GLU A 357 17.49 -3.44 -11.66
C GLU A 357 17.60 -4.92 -11.29
N GLY A 358 16.90 -5.36 -10.24
CA GLY A 358 16.97 -6.74 -9.78
C GLY A 358 18.27 -7.11 -9.08
N LYS A 359 19.06 -6.11 -8.64
CA LYS A 359 20.36 -6.31 -7.97
C LYS A 359 20.29 -6.19 -6.45
N ASP A 360 19.09 -6.32 -5.89
CA ASP A 360 18.85 -6.17 -4.46
C ASP A 360 19.70 -7.15 -3.61
N PRO A 361 20.68 -6.64 -2.84
CA PRO A 361 21.52 -7.46 -1.98
C PRO A 361 20.75 -8.24 -0.91
N ALA A 362 19.56 -7.76 -0.52
CA ALA A 362 18.72 -8.39 0.48
C ALA A 362 17.94 -9.61 -0.06
N GLY A 363 17.99 -9.86 -1.37
CA GLY A 363 17.32 -11.00 -1.99
C GLY A 363 15.80 -10.87 -2.10
N ILE A 364 15.25 -9.66 -1.93
CA ILE A 364 13.81 -9.43 -1.90
C ILE A 364 13.30 -9.00 -3.27
N THR A 365 13.84 -7.93 -3.85
CA THR A 365 13.42 -7.36 -5.13
C THR A 365 14.29 -7.84 -6.29
N THR A 366 14.58 -9.14 -6.36
CA THR A 366 15.45 -9.76 -7.38
C THR A 366 14.84 -11.02 -7.98
N GLN A 367 15.31 -11.41 -9.17
CA GLN A 367 15.09 -12.73 -9.76
C GLN A 367 16.41 -13.52 -9.94
N ASP A 368 17.54 -12.95 -9.50
CA ASP A 368 18.82 -13.62 -9.47
C ASP A 368 18.81 -14.72 -8.38
N PRO A 369 19.11 -15.99 -8.72
CA PRO A 369 19.06 -17.08 -7.73
C PRO A 369 20.04 -16.93 -6.57
N GLU A 370 21.24 -16.38 -6.81
CA GLU A 370 22.26 -16.20 -5.77
C GLU A 370 21.86 -15.09 -4.79
N LEU A 371 21.32 -13.98 -5.30
CA LEU A 371 20.78 -12.91 -4.46
C LEU A 371 19.53 -13.39 -3.71
N ALA A 372 18.59 -14.05 -4.39
CA ALA A 372 17.35 -14.55 -3.77
C ALA A 372 17.64 -15.52 -2.62
N ALA A 373 18.67 -16.36 -2.74
CA ALA A 373 19.10 -17.29 -1.70
C ALA A 373 19.57 -16.61 -0.40
N ARG A 374 19.94 -15.32 -0.46
CA ARG A 374 20.33 -14.53 0.74
C ARG A 374 19.15 -14.29 1.69
N LEU A 375 17.91 -14.39 1.21
CA LEU A 375 16.71 -14.22 2.02
C LEU A 375 16.20 -15.58 2.53
N ASP A 376 16.37 -15.85 3.83
CA ASP A 376 15.69 -16.96 4.51
C ASP A 376 14.19 -16.63 4.71
N PRO A 377 13.27 -17.32 4.00
CA PRO A 377 11.84 -17.02 4.08
C PRO A 377 11.21 -17.35 5.44
N VAL A 378 11.77 -18.31 6.18
CA VAL A 378 11.24 -18.71 7.49
C VAL A 378 11.56 -17.66 8.54
N ALA A 379 12.82 -17.24 8.63
CA ALA A 379 13.22 -16.16 9.54
C ALA A 379 12.55 -14.82 9.16
N ALA A 380 12.48 -14.50 7.87
CA ALA A 380 11.81 -13.31 7.36
C ALA A 380 10.32 -13.30 7.71
N GLY A 381 9.60 -14.41 7.51
CA GLY A 381 8.19 -14.52 7.89
C GLY A 381 7.96 -14.32 9.39
N ARG A 382 8.86 -14.82 10.25
CA ARG A 382 8.79 -14.55 11.71
C ARG A 382 8.98 -13.07 12.04
N ARG A 383 9.92 -12.37 11.36
CA ARG A 383 10.10 -10.92 11.54
C ARG A 383 8.85 -10.15 11.14
N LEU A 384 8.25 -10.48 10.00
CA LEU A 384 6.99 -9.87 9.56
C LEU A 384 5.86 -10.10 10.58
N ALA A 385 5.71 -11.33 11.09
CA ALA A 385 4.70 -11.63 12.10
C ALA A 385 4.89 -10.81 13.39
N ASN A 386 6.14 -10.62 13.84
CA ASN A 386 6.45 -9.76 14.97
C ASN A 386 6.08 -8.31 14.71
N TYR A 387 6.39 -7.79 13.52
CA TYR A 387 6.05 -6.42 13.13
C TYR A 387 4.53 -6.19 13.10
N LEU A 388 3.77 -7.08 12.45
CA LEU A 388 2.30 -7.04 12.44
C LEU A 388 1.69 -7.11 13.85
N LYS A 389 2.27 -7.94 14.72
CA LYS A 389 1.88 -8.02 16.13
C LYS A 389 2.11 -6.69 16.86
N VAL A 390 3.27 -6.05 16.66
CA VAL A 390 3.57 -4.75 17.28
C VAL A 390 2.59 -3.69 16.80
N MET A 391 2.37 -3.57 15.48
CA MET A 391 1.40 -2.62 14.93
C MET A 391 -0.01 -2.82 15.52
N THR A 392 -0.41 -4.08 15.71
CA THR A 392 -1.71 -4.41 16.31
C THR A 392 -1.77 -4.00 17.78
N LEU A 393 -0.73 -4.29 18.57
CA LEU A 393 -0.67 -3.95 19.99
C LEU A 393 -0.66 -2.44 20.21
N GLU A 394 0.06 -1.69 19.38
CA GLU A 394 0.08 -0.23 19.40
C GLU A 394 -1.32 0.35 19.10
N ALA A 395 -1.99 -0.14 18.05
CA ALA A 395 -3.33 0.29 17.71
C ALA A 395 -4.33 0.00 18.84
N GLN A 396 -4.26 -1.19 19.46
CA GLN A 396 -5.10 -1.53 20.62
C GLN A 396 -4.81 -0.66 21.83
N THR A 397 -3.55 -0.30 22.06
CA THR A 397 -3.16 0.58 23.17
C THR A 397 -3.80 1.94 23.02
N ILE A 398 -3.77 2.50 21.80
CA ILE A 398 -4.42 3.76 21.47
C ILE A 398 -5.94 3.68 21.61
N ALA A 399 -6.57 2.62 21.09
CA ALA A 399 -8.02 2.45 21.20
C ALA A 399 -8.48 2.43 22.65
N ARG A 400 -7.79 1.66 23.51
CA ARG A 400 -8.08 1.64 24.95
C ARG A 400 -7.85 2.99 25.63
N ALA A 401 -6.78 3.69 25.24
CA ALA A 401 -6.53 5.04 25.72
C ALA A 401 -7.64 6.02 25.33
N CYS A 402 -8.37 5.77 24.23
CA CYS A 402 -9.55 6.53 23.82
C CYS A 402 -10.87 5.99 24.41
N GLY A 403 -10.83 5.02 25.32
CA GLY A 403 -12.01 4.39 25.92
C GLY A 403 -12.72 3.38 25.01
N LYS A 404 -12.06 2.88 23.95
CA LYS A 404 -12.64 2.00 22.93
C LYS A 404 -12.17 0.54 23.11
N ASN A 405 -13.13 -0.38 23.15
CA ASN A 405 -12.90 -1.83 23.30
C ASN A 405 -12.88 -2.60 21.96
N LYS A 406 -12.93 -1.89 20.82
CA LYS A 406 -12.76 -2.44 19.48
C LYS A 406 -12.10 -1.37 18.61
N LEU A 407 -11.17 -1.76 17.74
CA LEU A 407 -10.46 -0.80 16.88
C LEU A 407 -11.41 0.01 15.98
N HIS A 408 -12.46 -0.62 15.45
CA HIS A 408 -13.48 0.06 14.62
C HIS A 408 -14.36 1.06 15.38
N ASN A 409 -14.27 1.10 16.71
CA ASN A 409 -14.99 2.10 17.49
C ASN A 409 -14.20 3.42 17.60
N LEU A 410 -12.96 3.48 17.10
CA LEU A 410 -12.25 4.74 16.92
C LEU A 410 -12.96 5.62 15.89
N GLU A 411 -13.04 6.91 16.16
CA GLU A 411 -13.80 7.87 15.37
C GLU A 411 -12.99 9.15 15.13
N PRO A 412 -13.38 10.00 14.16
CA PRO A 412 -12.65 11.25 13.90
C PRO A 412 -12.64 12.20 15.11
N GLU A 413 -13.62 12.08 16.00
CA GLU A 413 -13.68 12.85 17.26
C GLU A 413 -12.59 12.49 18.26
N ASP A 414 -11.96 11.31 18.13
CA ASP A 414 -10.84 10.92 18.98
C ASP A 414 -9.54 11.62 18.57
N LEU A 415 -9.54 12.35 17.44
CA LEU A 415 -8.38 12.95 16.82
C LEU A 415 -8.37 14.48 16.92
N CYS A 416 -7.16 15.05 16.86
CA CYS A 416 -6.92 16.45 16.52
C CYS A 416 -5.75 16.56 15.53
N ALA A 417 -5.74 17.62 14.73
CA ALA A 417 -4.67 17.89 13.76
C ALA A 417 -3.66 18.90 14.30
N LEU A 418 -2.38 18.71 13.98
CA LEU A 418 -1.28 19.61 14.37
C LEU A 418 -1.04 20.72 13.35
N THR A 419 -1.48 20.52 12.12
CA THR A 419 -1.26 21.45 11.00
C THR A 419 -2.59 21.76 10.30
N MET A 420 -2.67 22.93 9.64
CA MET A 420 -3.88 23.32 8.90
C MET A 420 -4.12 22.40 7.70
N GLU A 421 -3.06 21.92 7.07
CA GLU A 421 -3.10 21.00 5.93
C GLU A 421 -3.68 19.65 6.36
N ALA A 422 -3.19 19.08 7.47
CA ALA A 422 -3.74 17.84 8.01
C ALA A 422 -5.19 18.02 8.45
N ALA A 423 -5.53 19.15 9.08
CA ALA A 423 -6.90 19.46 9.47
C ALA A 423 -7.85 19.48 8.26
N ALA A 424 -7.44 20.15 7.17
CA ALA A 424 -8.22 20.23 5.94
C ALA A 424 -8.37 18.86 5.26
N MET A 425 -7.28 18.10 5.14
CA MET A 425 -7.26 16.81 4.43
C MET A 425 -8.02 15.72 5.19
N ALA A 426 -7.82 15.65 6.51
CA ALA A 426 -8.42 14.65 7.38
C ALA A 426 -9.82 15.06 7.86
N GLN A 427 -10.26 16.31 7.61
CA GLN A 427 -11.48 16.90 8.15
C GLN A 427 -11.58 16.73 9.68
N VAL A 428 -10.43 16.86 10.34
CA VAL A 428 -10.26 16.76 11.80
C VAL A 428 -9.92 18.16 12.31
N PRO A 429 -10.50 18.63 13.43
CA PRO A 429 -10.20 19.96 13.95
C PRO A 429 -8.71 20.19 14.24
N LEU A 430 -8.23 21.40 13.95
CA LEU A 430 -6.92 21.86 14.41
C LEU A 430 -6.88 21.84 15.94
N ALA A 431 -5.79 21.31 16.52
CA ALA A 431 -5.63 21.13 17.95
C ALA A 431 -5.93 22.42 18.73
N GLY A 432 -6.76 22.30 19.78
CA GLY A 432 -7.24 23.44 20.57
C GLY A 432 -8.40 24.22 19.93
N THR A 433 -8.95 23.76 18.81
CA THR A 433 -10.07 24.40 18.11
C THR A 433 -11.16 23.37 17.73
N SER A 434 -12.32 23.86 17.27
CA SER A 434 -13.37 23.04 16.66
C SER A 434 -13.40 23.14 15.13
N TRP A 435 -12.39 23.79 14.55
CA TRP A 435 -12.37 24.24 13.16
C TRP A 435 -11.36 23.47 12.31
N TYR A 436 -11.70 23.28 11.03
CA TYR A 436 -10.78 22.92 9.97
C TYR A 436 -11.16 23.68 8.69
N PRO A 437 -10.21 23.94 7.78
CA PRO A 437 -10.49 24.65 6.54
C PRO A 437 -11.62 24.00 5.72
N GLY A 438 -12.63 24.78 5.33
CA GLY A 438 -13.78 24.31 4.56
C GLY A 438 -14.96 23.80 5.38
N LYS A 439 -14.85 23.72 6.72
CA LYS A 439 -16.00 23.46 7.60
C LYS A 439 -16.95 24.67 7.59
N GLY A 440 -18.19 24.49 7.16
CA GLY A 440 -19.21 25.55 7.20
C GLY A 440 -19.65 25.89 8.63
N GLY A 441 -20.11 27.13 8.84
CA GLY A 441 -20.74 27.56 10.09
C GLY A 441 -19.79 28.00 11.22
N PHE A 442 -18.57 28.40 10.88
CA PHE A 442 -17.59 28.99 11.81
C PHE A 442 -17.12 30.35 11.30
#